data_AF-A0A6G3WZN1-F1
#
_entry.id   AF-A0A6G3WZN1-F1
#
_cell.length_a   1.000
_cell.length_b   1.000
_cell.length_c   1.000
_cell.angle_alpha   90.00
_cell.angle_beta   90.00
_cell.angle_gamma   90.00
#
_symmetry.space_group_name_H-M   'P 1'
#
loop_
_entity.id
_entity.type
_entity.pdbx_description
1 polymer ?
#
loop_
_entity_poly.entity_id
_entity_poly.type
_entity_poly.pdbx_seq_one_letter_code
_entity_poly.pdbx_strand_id
1 'polypeptide(L)'
;MVADQETPGYLIPVPPETASFAALAPIEEAIVEQRRTLRSARATLAAFEGLYAEMHRQERPALTRLSGAAVISKALDAGVSGCRAEVRTAHPGGGRPAHVLEQSLPRDLGNLRRGIRQRTLYQHTVRSDRTTLAYIEQVTAEGAE
;
A
#
# COMPACT_ATOMS: atom_id res chain seq x y z
N MET A 1 51.06 26.60 -28.24
CA MET A 1 50.36 26.04 -29.42
C MET A 1 48.91 25.90 -29.04
N VAL A 2 48.03 26.75 -29.58
CA VAL A 2 46.58 26.60 -29.43
C VAL A 2 46.18 25.46 -30.35
N ALA A 3 45.57 24.40 -29.80
CA ALA A 3 45.13 23.26 -30.59
C ALA A 3 44.06 23.73 -31.59
N ASP A 4 44.22 23.32 -32.85
CA ASP A 4 43.28 23.60 -33.92
C ASP A 4 41.94 22.90 -33.63
N GLN A 5 40.91 23.69 -33.32
CA GLN A 5 39.58 23.20 -32.95
C GLN A 5 38.78 22.69 -34.16
N GLU A 6 39.30 22.86 -35.39
CA GLU A 6 38.63 22.45 -36.62
C GLU A 6 39.15 21.13 -37.20
N THR A 7 40.10 20.46 -36.52
CA THR A 7 40.59 19.15 -36.95
C THR A 7 39.46 18.09 -36.83
N PRO A 8 39.17 17.30 -37.89
CA PRO A 8 38.17 16.24 -37.82
C PRO A 8 38.48 15.24 -36.71
N GLY A 9 37.53 15.05 -35.78
CA GLY A 9 37.71 14.21 -34.59
C GLY A 9 38.13 14.96 -33.32
N TYR A 10 38.27 16.29 -33.39
CA TYR A 10 38.48 17.13 -32.19
C TYR A 10 37.20 17.18 -31.34
N LEU A 11 37.29 16.80 -30.07
CA LEU A 11 36.18 16.79 -29.12
C LEU A 11 36.37 17.92 -28.10
N ILE A 12 35.27 18.63 -27.78
CA ILE A 12 35.27 19.70 -26.78
C ILE A 12 34.46 19.22 -25.57
N PRO A 13 35.01 19.30 -24.34
CA PRO A 13 34.25 18.94 -23.15
C PRO A 13 33.11 19.93 -22.96
N VAL A 14 31.90 19.39 -22.76
CA VAL A 14 30.70 20.16 -22.41
C VAL A 14 30.58 20.26 -20.89
N PRO A 15 30.00 21.34 -20.35
CA PRO A 15 29.73 21.44 -18.92
C PRO A 15 28.93 20.23 -18.41
N PRO A 16 29.29 19.64 -17.26
CA PRO A 16 28.63 18.44 -16.73
C PRO A 16 27.12 18.59 -16.55
N GLU A 17 26.63 19.79 -16.22
CA GLU A 17 25.20 20.08 -16.09
C GLU A 17 24.45 19.90 -17.43
N THR A 18 25.05 20.39 -18.52
CA THR A 18 24.51 20.21 -19.89
C THR A 18 24.57 18.75 -20.33
N ALA A 19 25.68 18.06 -20.04
CA ALA A 19 25.84 16.65 -20.35
C ALA A 19 24.86 15.78 -19.55
N SER A 20 24.59 16.13 -18.28
CA SER A 20 23.63 15.44 -17.42
C SER A 20 22.21 15.56 -17.96
N PHE A 21 21.79 16.75 -18.40
CA PHE A 21 20.47 16.92 -18.99
C PHE A 21 20.31 16.05 -20.25
N ALA A 22 21.29 16.09 -21.16
CA ALA A 22 21.26 15.27 -22.37
C ALA A 22 21.30 13.76 -22.09
N ALA A 23 22.06 13.33 -21.07
CA ALA A 23 22.18 11.92 -20.71
C ALA A 23 20.95 11.39 -19.95
N LEU A 24 20.29 12.21 -19.14
CA LEU A 24 19.15 11.81 -18.32
C LEU A 24 17.80 12.00 -19.02
N ALA A 25 17.68 12.92 -19.98
CA ALA A 25 16.43 13.17 -20.70
C ALA A 25 15.79 11.90 -21.30
N PRO A 26 16.52 10.96 -21.94
CA PRO A 26 15.93 9.72 -22.43
C PRO A 26 15.36 8.82 -21.32
N ILE A 27 15.96 8.84 -20.11
CA ILE A 27 15.49 8.08 -18.96
C ILE A 27 14.20 8.69 -18.43
N GLU A 28 14.12 10.02 -18.34
CA GLU A 28 12.91 10.73 -17.93
C GLU A 28 11.76 10.48 -18.91
N GLU A 29 12.02 10.56 -20.21
CA GLU A 29 11.05 10.24 -21.26
C GLU A 29 10.54 8.80 -21.15
N ALA A 30 11.45 7.83 -20.93
CA ALA A 30 11.08 6.43 -20.73
C ALA A 30 10.19 6.24 -19.49
N ILE A 31 10.48 6.94 -18.38
CA ILE A 31 9.64 6.90 -17.16
C ILE A 31 8.25 7.48 -17.43
N VAL A 32 8.18 8.60 -18.16
CA VAL A 32 6.89 9.24 -18.53
C VAL A 32 6.06 8.29 -19.38
N GLU A 33 6.67 7.64 -20.37
CA GLU A 33 5.98 6.70 -21.25
C GLU A 33 5.51 5.45 -20.48
N GLN A 34 6.38 4.85 -19.67
CA GLN A 34 6.03 3.71 -18.81
C GLN A 34 4.83 4.04 -17.89
N ARG A 35 4.81 5.25 -17.31
CA ARG A 35 3.68 5.73 -16.49
C ARG A 35 2.41 5.92 -17.32
N ARG A 36 2.52 6.33 -18.58
CA ARG A 36 1.38 6.47 -19.50
C ARG A 36 0.80 5.10 -19.85
N THR A 37 1.65 4.12 -20.19
CA THR A 37 1.24 2.73 -20.42
C THR A 37 0.54 2.15 -19.20
N LEU A 38 1.11 2.32 -18.00
CA LEU A 38 0.50 1.83 -16.77
C LEU A 38 -0.88 2.43 -16.51
N ARG A 39 -1.04 3.76 -16.73
CA ARG A 39 -2.34 4.43 -16.59
C ARG A 39 -3.36 3.91 -17.61
N SER A 40 -2.95 3.72 -18.86
CA SER A 40 -3.81 3.17 -19.90
C SER A 40 -4.25 1.75 -19.57
N ALA A 41 -3.33 0.87 -19.18
CA ALA A 41 -3.64 -0.50 -18.78
C ALA A 41 -4.63 -0.54 -17.60
N ARG A 42 -4.44 0.32 -16.59
CA ARG A 42 -5.39 0.45 -15.46
C ARG A 42 -6.77 0.89 -15.92
N ALA A 43 -6.86 1.88 -16.81
CA ALA A 43 -8.14 2.35 -17.33
C ALA A 43 -8.86 1.26 -18.14
N THR A 44 -8.14 0.51 -18.97
CA THR A 44 -8.68 -0.64 -19.71
C THR A 44 -9.20 -1.71 -18.75
N LEU A 45 -8.43 -2.06 -17.71
CA LEU A 45 -8.86 -3.03 -16.70
C LEU A 45 -10.08 -2.55 -15.91
N ALA A 46 -10.15 -1.25 -15.58
CA ALA A 46 -11.28 -0.66 -14.88
C ALA A 46 -12.60 -0.78 -15.67
N ALA A 47 -12.56 -0.77 -17.00
CA ALA A 47 -13.74 -0.99 -17.84
C ALA A 47 -14.38 -2.38 -17.62
N PHE A 48 -13.58 -3.38 -17.23
CA PHE A 48 -14.06 -4.73 -16.91
C PHE A 48 -14.58 -4.86 -15.48
N GLU A 49 -14.30 -3.92 -14.57
CA GLU A 49 -14.79 -3.97 -13.19
C GLU A 49 -16.31 -3.93 -13.12
N GLY A 50 -16.97 -3.16 -14.00
CA GLY A 50 -18.43 -3.10 -14.07
C GLY A 50 -19.08 -4.42 -14.51
N LEU A 51 -18.52 -5.05 -15.55
CA LEU A 51 -18.97 -6.36 -16.03
C LEU A 51 -18.71 -7.46 -15.00
N TYR A 52 -17.53 -7.45 -14.36
CA TYR A 52 -17.19 -8.36 -13.28
C TYR A 52 -18.14 -8.23 -12.09
N ALA A 53 -18.45 -6.99 -11.67
CA ALA A 53 -19.39 -6.72 -10.58
C ALA A 53 -20.81 -7.17 -10.90
N GLU A 54 -21.27 -7.00 -12.15
CA GLU A 54 -22.59 -7.46 -12.58
C GLU A 54 -22.71 -8.99 -12.57
N MET A 55 -21.73 -9.69 -13.15
CA MET A 55 -21.67 -11.15 -13.10
C MET A 55 -21.58 -11.67 -11.66
N HIS A 56 -20.74 -11.07 -10.82
CA HIS A 56 -20.64 -11.43 -9.40
C HIS A 56 -21.92 -11.12 -8.59
N ARG A 57 -22.71 -10.11 -8.97
CA ARG A 57 -24.01 -9.84 -8.34
C ARG A 57 -25.02 -10.93 -8.63
N GLN A 58 -24.98 -11.51 -9.83
CA GLN A 58 -25.88 -12.59 -10.25
C GLN A 58 -25.46 -13.93 -9.65
N GLU A 59 -24.15 -14.15 -9.50
CA GLU A 59 -23.61 -15.42 -8.97
C GLU A 59 -23.43 -15.46 -7.46
N ARG A 60 -23.56 -14.33 -6.74
CA ARG A 60 -23.29 -14.12 -5.29
C ARG A 60 -22.94 -15.42 -4.55
N PRO A 61 -21.70 -15.91 -4.70
CA PRO A 61 -21.31 -17.14 -4.05
C PRO A 61 -21.41 -16.90 -2.55
N ALA A 62 -21.97 -17.86 -1.82
CA ALA A 62 -22.09 -17.77 -0.37
C ALA A 62 -20.71 -17.57 0.31
N LEU A 63 -19.63 -17.97 -0.38
CA LEU A 63 -18.24 -17.85 0.07
C LEU A 63 -17.31 -17.51 -1.10
N THR A 64 -16.42 -16.55 -0.90
CA THR A 64 -15.34 -16.21 -1.83
C THR A 64 -13.99 -16.55 -1.21
N ARG A 65 -13.19 -17.38 -1.88
CA ARG A 65 -11.84 -17.71 -1.43
C ARG A 65 -10.85 -16.61 -1.84
N LEU A 66 -10.25 -15.95 -0.87
CA LEU A 66 -9.12 -15.04 -1.10
C LEU A 66 -7.80 -15.79 -0.93
N SER A 67 -6.88 -15.63 -1.88
CA SER A 67 -5.57 -16.30 -1.86
C SER A 67 -4.46 -15.28 -2.12
N GLY A 68 -3.38 -15.38 -1.34
CA GLY A 68 -2.23 -14.48 -1.42
C GLY A 68 -2.32 -13.30 -0.45
N ALA A 69 -1.21 -13.00 0.22
CA ALA A 69 -1.15 -11.99 1.28
C ALA A 69 -1.61 -10.61 0.79
N ALA A 70 -1.16 -10.16 -0.38
CA ALA A 70 -1.51 -8.85 -0.92
C ALA A 70 -3.02 -8.71 -1.21
N VAL A 71 -3.66 -9.75 -1.74
CA VAL A 71 -5.10 -9.76 -2.02
C VAL A 71 -5.89 -9.73 -0.71
N ILE A 72 -5.48 -10.54 0.26
CA ILE A 72 -6.12 -10.61 1.59
C ILE A 72 -6.00 -9.27 2.31
N SER A 73 -4.79 -8.68 2.37
CA SER A 73 -4.57 -7.38 3.01
C SER A 73 -5.43 -6.29 2.38
N LYS A 74 -5.47 -6.21 1.04
CA LYS A 74 -6.29 -5.20 0.33
C LYS A 74 -7.78 -5.37 0.63
N ALA A 75 -8.28 -6.61 0.70
CA ALA A 75 -9.67 -6.88 1.03
C ALA A 75 -10.01 -6.50 2.48
N LEU A 76 -9.12 -6.81 3.43
CA LEU A 76 -9.26 -6.38 4.83
C LEU A 76 -9.25 -4.86 4.96
N ASP A 77 -8.31 -4.17 4.30
CA ASP A 77 -8.22 -2.71 4.34
C ASP A 77 -9.47 -2.04 3.75
N ALA A 78 -10.01 -2.58 2.64
CA ALA A 78 -11.26 -2.11 2.07
C ALA A 78 -12.45 -2.31 3.03
N GLY A 79 -12.52 -3.47 3.69
CA GLY A 79 -13.56 -3.79 4.67
C GLY A 79 -13.50 -2.88 5.91
N VAL A 80 -12.30 -2.66 6.45
CA VAL A 80 -12.09 -1.79 7.61
C VAL A 80 -12.34 -0.33 7.26
N SER A 81 -11.84 0.16 6.13
CA SER A 81 -12.04 1.55 5.71
C SER A 81 -13.51 1.86 5.41
N GLY A 82 -14.24 0.90 4.85
CA GLY A 82 -15.67 1.00 4.58
C GLY A 82 -16.58 0.76 5.79
N CYS A 83 -16.01 0.35 6.93
CA CYS A 83 -16.80 0.08 8.14
C CYS A 83 -17.40 1.37 8.70
N ARG A 84 -18.66 1.27 9.14
CA ARG A 84 -19.43 2.41 9.67
C ARG A 84 -19.83 2.26 11.13
N ALA A 85 -19.71 1.07 11.72
CA ALA A 85 -20.30 0.78 13.03
C ALA A 85 -19.41 -0.06 13.94
N GLU A 86 -18.87 -1.18 13.45
CA GLU A 86 -18.14 -2.12 14.30
C GLU A 86 -17.13 -2.97 13.52
N VAL A 87 -15.92 -3.13 14.08
CA VAL A 87 -14.88 -4.05 13.61
C VAL A 87 -14.65 -5.09 14.71
N ARG A 88 -14.82 -6.37 14.36
CA ARG A 88 -14.54 -7.50 15.26
C ARG A 88 -13.42 -8.35 14.69
N THR A 89 -12.43 -8.63 15.51
CA THR A 89 -11.29 -9.46 15.13
C THR A 89 -11.04 -10.54 16.16
N ALA A 90 -10.51 -11.67 15.70
CA ALA A 90 -9.97 -12.72 16.55
C ALA A 90 -8.54 -12.97 16.10
N HIS A 91 -7.58 -12.74 16.99
CA HIS A 91 -6.15 -12.86 16.72
C HIS A 91 -5.63 -14.17 17.32
N PRO A 92 -5.50 -15.24 16.52
CA PRO A 92 -4.91 -16.48 16.98
C PRO A 92 -3.40 -16.30 17.22
N GLY A 93 -2.83 -17.12 18.09
CA GLY A 93 -1.39 -17.18 18.33
C GLY A 93 -0.90 -16.26 19.45
N GLY A 94 0.40 -15.99 19.44
CA GLY A 94 1.08 -15.18 20.45
C GLY A 94 1.18 -13.70 20.07
N GLY A 95 2.23 -13.05 20.57
CA GLY A 95 2.53 -11.67 20.25
C GLY A 95 2.61 -11.39 18.75
N ARG A 96 2.30 -10.15 18.38
CA ARG A 96 2.44 -9.67 17.01
C ARG A 96 3.80 -8.99 16.83
N PRO A 97 4.45 -9.13 15.66
CA PRO A 97 5.69 -8.40 15.39
C PRO A 97 5.48 -6.88 15.53
N ALA A 98 6.43 -6.19 16.15
CA ALA A 98 6.34 -4.75 16.42
C ALA A 98 5.98 -3.92 15.18
N HIS A 99 6.66 -4.17 14.06
CA HIS A 99 6.39 -3.47 12.79
C HIS A 99 4.94 -3.62 12.30
N VAL A 100 4.29 -4.76 12.57
CA VAL A 100 2.88 -4.98 12.19
C VAL A 100 1.96 -4.17 13.08
N LEU A 101 2.27 -4.06 14.38
CA LEU A 101 1.51 -3.26 15.33
C LEU A 101 1.65 -1.76 15.02
N GLU A 102 2.86 -1.30 14.74
CA GLU A 102 3.15 0.09 14.34
C GLU A 102 2.40 0.47 13.06
N GLN A 103 2.34 -0.41 12.07
CA GLN A 103 1.57 -0.18 10.84
C GLN A 103 0.05 -0.15 11.09
N SER A 104 -0.45 -0.96 12.04
CA SER A 104 -1.88 -1.08 12.31
C SER A 104 -2.41 0.07 13.18
N LEU A 105 -1.59 0.59 14.10
CA LEU A 105 -2.01 1.51 15.14
C LEU A 105 -2.69 2.79 14.60
N PRO A 106 -2.13 3.53 13.61
CA PRO A 106 -2.77 4.75 13.12
C PRO A 106 -4.17 4.52 12.55
N ARG A 107 -4.37 3.40 11.87
CA ARG A 107 -5.66 3.02 11.29
C ARG A 107 -6.68 2.70 12.38
N ASP A 108 -6.28 1.89 13.35
CA ASP A 108 -7.16 1.45 14.43
C ASP A 108 -7.59 2.65 15.31
N LEU A 109 -6.64 3.54 15.66
CA LEU A 109 -6.95 4.80 16.33
C LEU A 109 -7.86 5.71 15.49
N GLY A 110 -7.62 5.80 14.18
CA GLY A 110 -8.48 6.57 13.27
C GLY A 110 -9.91 6.04 13.19
N ASN A 111 -10.12 4.73 13.31
CA ASN A 111 -11.45 4.12 13.37
C ASN A 111 -12.17 4.45 14.67
N LEU A 112 -11.48 4.31 15.81
CA LEU A 112 -12.03 4.61 17.13
C LEU A 112 -12.46 6.08 17.24
N ARG A 113 -11.62 7.01 16.77
CA ARG A 113 -11.95 8.44 16.74
C ARG A 113 -13.14 8.79 15.84
N ARG A 114 -13.43 7.96 14.83
CA ARG A 114 -14.64 8.06 14.00
C ARG A 114 -15.89 7.48 14.67
N GLY A 115 -15.79 6.94 15.88
CA GLY A 115 -16.89 6.31 16.62
C GLY A 115 -17.15 4.87 16.22
N ILE A 116 -16.22 4.20 15.52
CA ILE A 116 -16.36 2.79 15.18
C ILE A 116 -15.98 1.95 16.40
N ARG A 117 -16.89 1.06 16.81
CA ARG A 117 -16.62 0.12 17.90
C ARG A 117 -15.59 -0.91 17.44
N GLN A 118 -14.55 -1.14 18.22
CA GLN A 118 -13.53 -2.13 17.91
C GLN A 118 -13.47 -3.16 19.02
N ARG A 119 -13.58 -4.44 18.66
CA ARG A 119 -13.49 -5.56 19.61
C ARG A 119 -12.50 -6.60 19.13
N THR A 120 -11.50 -6.94 19.94
CA THR A 120 -10.46 -7.89 19.55
C THR A 120 -10.32 -9.02 20.55
N LEU A 121 -10.59 -10.25 20.11
CA LEU A 121 -10.30 -11.44 20.90
C LEU A 121 -8.84 -11.87 20.72
N TYR A 122 -8.06 -11.81 21.79
CA TYR A 122 -6.68 -12.31 21.84
C TYR A 122 -6.61 -13.68 22.51
N GLN A 123 -5.65 -14.52 22.09
CA GLN A 123 -5.34 -15.74 22.84
C GLN A 123 -4.53 -15.44 24.12
N HIS A 124 -4.64 -16.34 25.11
CA HIS A 124 -4.01 -16.20 26.43
C HIS A 124 -2.49 -15.99 26.38
N THR A 125 -1.82 -16.50 25.35
CA THR A 125 -0.40 -16.37 25.05
C THR A 125 0.05 -14.91 24.83
N VAL A 126 -0.86 -14.00 24.49
CA VAL A 126 -0.55 -12.57 24.35
C VAL A 126 -0.17 -11.93 25.69
N ARG A 127 -0.59 -12.50 26.83
CA ARG A 127 -0.28 -11.95 28.16
C ARG A 127 1.20 -11.90 28.50
N SER A 128 2.04 -12.69 27.82
CA SER A 128 3.50 -12.65 27.98
C SER A 128 4.20 -11.72 26.99
N ASP A 129 3.49 -11.15 26.01
CA ASP A 129 4.07 -10.32 24.96
C ASP A 129 3.91 -8.83 25.28
N ARG A 130 4.99 -8.19 25.75
CA ARG A 130 4.95 -6.79 26.17
C ARG A 130 4.62 -5.82 25.04
N THR A 131 5.08 -6.10 23.81
CA THR A 131 4.84 -5.23 22.66
C THR A 131 3.36 -5.19 22.29
N THR A 132 2.70 -6.35 22.28
CA THR A 132 1.27 -6.48 22.00
C THR A 132 0.44 -5.90 23.14
N LEU A 133 0.86 -6.10 24.41
CA LEU A 133 0.20 -5.46 25.55
C LEU A 133 0.25 -3.93 25.47
N ALA A 134 1.41 -3.35 25.13
CA ALA A 134 1.53 -1.90 24.97
C ALA A 134 0.65 -1.36 23.83
N TYR A 135 0.50 -2.13 22.74
CA TYR A 135 -0.45 -1.81 21.68
C TYR A 135 -1.90 -1.85 22.18
N ILE A 136 -2.28 -2.92 22.89
CA ILE A 136 -3.63 -3.09 23.46
C ILE A 136 -3.96 -1.92 24.37
N GLU A 137 -3.02 -1.52 25.24
CA GLU A 137 -3.20 -0.40 26.16
C GLU A 137 -3.51 0.91 25.43
N GLN A 138 -2.82 1.18 24.31
CA GLN A 138 -3.05 2.37 23.49
C GLN A 138 -4.42 2.37 22.80
N VAL A 139 -4.85 1.25 22.22
CA VAL A 139 -6.16 1.20 21.54
C VAL A 139 -7.32 1.16 22.55
N THR A 140 -7.13 0.53 23.71
CA THR A 140 -8.13 0.53 24.79
C THR A 140 -8.29 1.90 25.41
N ALA A 141 -7.22 2.70 25.53
CA ALA A 141 -7.32 4.09 25.96
C ALA A 141 -8.22 4.95 25.04
N GLU A 142 -8.40 4.54 23.78
CA GLU A 142 -9.26 5.20 22.79
C GLU A 142 -10.61 4.48 22.62
N GLY A 143 -10.94 3.54 23.50
CA GLY A 143 -12.26 2.90 23.59
C GLY A 143 -12.40 1.55 22.88
N ALA A 144 -11.30 0.90 22.48
CA ALA A 144 -11.35 -0.48 22.01
C ALA A 144 -11.60 -1.48 23.17
N GLU A 145 -12.30 -2.56 22.85
CA GLU A 145 -12.57 -3.70 23.75
C GLU A 145 -11.79 -4.97 23.36
#